data_AF-A0A846E6W7-F1
#
_entry.id   AF-A0A846E6W7-F1
#
_cell.length_a   1.000
_cell.length_b   1.000
_cell.length_c   1.000
_cell.angle_alpha   90.00
_cell.angle_beta   90.00
_cell.angle_gamma   90.00
#
_symmetry.space_group_name_H-M   'P 1'
#
loop_
_entity.id
_entity.type
_entity.pdbx_description
1 polymer ?
#
loop_
_entity_poly.entity_id
_entity_poly.type
_entity_poly.pdbx_seq_one_letter_code
_entity_poly.pdbx_strand_id
1 'polypeptide(L)' 'LTPSDFTTEPISGAVSLTPDGLKIFLRMYEQKKQDRFTHPVMGRKGTYQEAFEIQARLLAKYLMGEIDQYPPLVLK' A
#
# COMPACT_ATOMS: atom_id res chain seq x y z
N LEU A 1 9.12 1.56 -14.69
CA LEU A 1 10.54 1.61 -14.29
C LEU A 1 11.30 0.64 -15.17
N THR A 2 12.49 1.03 -15.62
CA THR A 2 13.42 0.21 -16.41
C THR A 2 14.72 0.02 -15.63
N PRO A 3 15.63 -0.87 -16.07
CA PRO A 3 16.93 -1.04 -15.39
C PRO A 3 17.75 0.26 -15.25
N SER A 4 17.57 1.22 -16.16
CA SER A 4 18.23 2.54 -16.10
C SER A 4 17.72 3.44 -14.96
N ASP A 5 16.58 3.11 -14.33
CA ASP A 5 16.04 3.85 -13.18
C ASP A 5 16.70 3.44 -11.85
N PHE A 6 17.73 2.59 -11.89
CA PHE A 6 18.41 2.06 -10.73
C PHE A 6 19.92 2.32 -10.79
N THR A 7 20.53 2.54 -9.62
CA THR A 7 21.98 2.63 -9.44
C THR A 7 22.43 1.54 -8.47
N THR A 8 23.62 1.01 -8.70
CA THR A 8 24.25 0.04 -7.79
C THR A 8 25.49 0.67 -7.19
N GLU A 9 25.60 0.65 -5.86
CA GLU A 9 26.79 1.11 -5.16
C GLU A 9 27.93 0.10 -5.37
N PRO A 10 29.10 0.51 -5.90
CA PRO A 10 30.17 -0.43 -6.28
C PRO A 10 30.78 -1.22 -5.10
N ILE A 11 30.79 -0.65 -3.90
CA ILE A 11 31.47 -1.23 -2.73
C ILE A 11 30.53 -2.13 -1.94
N SER A 12 29.30 -1.66 -1.70
CA SER A 12 28.31 -2.39 -0.88
C SER A 12 27.42 -3.33 -1.70
N GLY A 13 27.31 -3.11 -3.02
CA GLY A 13 26.35 -3.79 -3.88
C GLY A 13 24.89 -3.33 -3.67
N ALA A 14 24.64 -2.28 -2.88
CA ALA A 14 23.29 -1.77 -2.64
C ALA A 14 22.67 -1.23 -3.92
N VAL A 15 21.42 -1.62 -4.21
CA VAL A 15 20.66 -1.12 -5.37
C VAL A 15 19.62 -0.11 -4.90
N SER A 16 19.66 1.08 -5.49
CA SER A 16 18.75 2.18 -5.17
C SER A 16 18.08 2.71 -6.43
N LEU A 17 16.91 3.34 -6.27
CA LEU A 17 16.30 4.11 -7.36
C LEU A 17 17.11 5.38 -7.60
N THR A 18 17.23 5.78 -8.87
CA THR A 18 17.68 7.14 -9.22
C THR A 18 16.68 8.17 -8.69
N PRO A 19 17.08 9.44 -8.52
CA PRO A 19 16.14 10.50 -8.12
C PRO A 19 14.91 10.61 -9.04
N ASP A 20 15.08 10.38 -10.34
CA ASP A 20 13.97 10.43 -11.30
C ASP A 20 13.13 9.15 -11.29
N GLY A 21 13.76 7.98 -11.15
CA GLY A 21 13.07 6.71 -10.93
C GLY A 21 12.20 6.75 -9.66
N LEU A 22 12.71 7.34 -8.58
CA LEU A 22 11.99 7.54 -7.33
C LEU A 22 10.76 8.44 -7.50
N LYS A 23 10.89 9.57 -8.22
CA LYS A 23 9.73 10.44 -8.51
C LYS A 23 8.65 9.71 -9.30
N ILE A 24 9.04 8.92 -10.30
CA ILE A 24 8.10 8.12 -11.10
C ILE A 24 7.36 7.13 -10.19
N PHE A 25 8.11 6.40 -9.36
CA PHE A 25 7.55 5.43 -8.43
C PHE A 25 6.57 6.09 -7.46
N LEU A 26 6.99 7.16 -6.77
CA LEU A 26 6.15 7.84 -5.77
C LEU A 26 4.88 8.42 -6.40
N ARG A 27 4.95 8.97 -7.63
CA ARG A 27 3.77 9.45 -8.34
C ARG A 27 2.78 8.31 -8.63
N MET A 28 3.25 7.19 -9.15
CA MET A 28 2.40 6.04 -9.46
C MET A 28 1.83 5.41 -8.20
N TYR A 29 2.62 5.37 -7.12
CA TYR A 29 2.17 4.90 -5.81
C TYR A 29 1.05 5.79 -5.24
N GLU A 30 1.21 7.11 -5.32
CA GLU A 30 0.16 8.05 -4.89
C GLU A 30 -1.12 7.86 -5.72
N GLN A 31 -1.00 7.78 -7.04
CA GLN A 31 -2.14 7.49 -7.91
C GLN A 31 -2.83 6.18 -7.52
N LYS A 32 -2.04 5.11 -7.27
CA LYS A 32 -2.59 3.82 -6.88
C LYS A 32 -3.36 3.87 -5.56
N LYS A 33 -2.90 4.69 -4.59
CA LYS A 33 -3.62 4.89 -3.32
C LYS A 33 -4.98 5.56 -3.53
N GLN A 34 -5.12 6.43 -4.53
CA GLN A 34 -6.37 7.10 -4.87
C GLN A 34 -7.31 6.24 -5.73
N ASP A 35 -6.83 5.14 -6.32
CA ASP A 35 -7.68 4.22 -7.08
C ASP A 35 -8.84 3.72 -6.21
N ARG A 36 -10.03 3.65 -6.81
CA ARG A 36 -11.23 3.15 -6.14
C ARG A 36 -11.37 1.65 -6.34
N PHE A 37 -11.75 0.94 -5.28
CA PHE A 37 -12.16 -0.45 -5.33
C PHE A 37 -13.42 -0.66 -4.48
N THR A 38 -14.09 -1.79 -4.70
CA THR A 38 -15.23 -2.20 -3.87
C THR A 38 -14.73 -3.11 -2.77
N HIS A 39 -14.93 -2.73 -1.50
CA HIS A 39 -14.52 -3.56 -0.37
C HIS A 39 -15.28 -4.89 -0.40
N PRO A 40 -14.57 -6.04 -0.48
CA PRO A 40 -15.20 -7.34 -0.74
C PRO A 40 -16.19 -7.75 0.36
N VAL A 41 -15.90 -7.38 1.62
CA VAL A 41 -16.75 -7.72 2.78
C VAL A 41 -17.84 -6.68 3.08
N MET A 42 -17.58 -5.39 2.84
CA MET A 42 -18.49 -4.30 3.22
C MET A 42 -19.37 -3.82 2.07
N GLY A 43 -19.06 -4.18 0.82
CA GLY A 43 -19.77 -3.75 -0.38
C GLY A 43 -19.65 -2.25 -0.71
N ARG A 44 -18.88 -1.49 0.09
CA ARG A 44 -18.70 -0.03 -0.09
C ARG A 44 -17.56 0.24 -1.06
N LYS A 45 -17.74 1.26 -1.90
CA LYS A 45 -16.66 1.82 -2.73
C LYS A 45 -15.80 2.74 -1.88
N GLY A 46 -14.50 2.54 -1.91
CA GLY A 46 -13.51 3.39 -1.25
C GLY A 46 -12.19 3.39 -2.01
N THR A 47 -11.28 4.28 -1.64
CA THR A 47 -9.92 4.28 -2.16
C THR A 47 -9.04 3.28 -1.41
N TYR A 48 -7.91 2.86 -2.01
CA TYR A 48 -6.89 2.08 -1.29
C TYR A 48 -6.39 2.79 -0.04
N GLN A 49 -6.32 4.13 -0.07
CA GLN A 49 -5.94 4.92 1.09
C GLN A 49 -6.95 4.80 2.25
N GLU A 50 -8.24 4.92 1.96
CA GLU A 50 -9.30 4.75 2.98
C GLU A 50 -9.28 3.33 3.58
N ALA A 51 -8.89 2.34 2.79
CA ALA A 51 -8.77 0.97 3.26
C ALA A 51 -7.72 0.79 4.36
N PHE A 52 -6.62 1.55 4.34
CA PHE A 52 -5.63 1.50 5.43
C PHE A 52 -6.23 1.94 6.77
N GLU A 53 -7.05 2.99 6.76
CA GLU A 53 -7.74 3.47 7.96
C GLU A 53 -8.76 2.44 8.46
N ILE A 54 -9.54 1.83 7.55
CA ILE A 54 -10.51 0.78 7.89
C ILE A 54 -9.81 -0.41 8.54
N GLN A 55 -8.72 -0.90 7.95
CA GLN A 55 -7.95 -2.02 8.48
C GLN A 55 -7.31 -1.69 9.84
N ALA A 56 -6.79 -0.47 10.03
CA ALA A 56 -6.28 -0.03 11.33
C ALA A 56 -7.38 -0.01 12.40
N ARG A 57 -8.58 0.48 12.08
CA ARG A 57 -9.73 0.47 13.01
C ARG A 57 -10.20 -0.94 13.35
N LEU A 58 -10.25 -1.84 12.36
CA LEU A 58 -10.59 -3.25 12.58
C LEU A 58 -9.57 -3.95 13.47
N LEU A 59 -8.28 -3.66 13.28
CA LEU A 59 -7.22 -4.20 14.13
C LEU A 59 -7.34 -3.67 15.56
N ALA A 60 -7.61 -2.37 15.75
CA ALA A 60 -7.82 -1.78 17.07
C ALA A 60 -8.99 -2.46 17.81
N LYS A 61 -10.12 -2.68 17.13
CA LYS A 61 -11.27 -3.39 17.68
C LYS A 61 -10.92 -4.81 18.13
N TYR A 62 -10.13 -5.53 17.34
CA TYR A 62 -9.65 -6.87 17.72
C TYR A 62 -8.78 -6.83 18.97
N LEU A 63 -7.82 -5.90 19.05
CA LEU A 63 -6.94 -5.74 20.21
C LEU A 63 -7.70 -5.31 21.47
N MET A 64 -8.80 -4.58 21.33
CA MET A 64 -9.68 -4.18 22.42
C MET A 64 -10.68 -5.28 22.84
N GLY A 65 -10.72 -6.41 22.13
CA GLY A 65 -11.66 -7.50 22.38
C GLY A 65 -13.11 -7.18 21.98
N GLU A 66 -13.33 -6.14 21.15
CA GLU A 66 -14.66 -5.79 20.63
C GLU A 66 -15.13 -6.75 19.53
N ILE A 67 -14.19 -7.42 18.85
CA ILE A 67 -14.46 -8.43 17.82
C ILE A 67 -13.58 -9.65 18.08
N ASP A 68 -14.12 -10.85 17.84
CA ASP A 68 -13.42 -12.11 18.11
C ASP A 68 -12.25 -12.36 17.14
N GLN A 69 -12.34 -11.82 15.91
CA GLN A 69 -11.35 -12.01 14.86
C GLN A 69 -11.18 -10.75 14.03
N TYR A 70 -9.94 -10.48 13.62
CA TYR A 70 -9.62 -9.43 12.67
C TYR A 70 -9.89 -9.89 11.23
N PRO A 71 -10.79 -9.22 10.46
CA PRO A 71 -11.03 -9.55 9.06
C PRO A 71 -10.04 -8.82 8.13
N PRO A 72 -9.04 -9.51 7.54
CA PRO A 72 -8.08 -8.88 6.66
C PRO A 72 -8.71 -8.51 5.31
N LEU A 73 -8.24 -7.42 4.72
CA LEU A 73 -8.59 -7.06 3.36
C LEU A 73 -7.87 -7.98 2.36
N VAL A 74 -8.64 -8.84 1.69
CA VAL A 74 -8.15 -9.69 0.60
C VAL A 74 -8.80 -9.26 -0.70
N LEU A 75 -8.01 -8.71 -1.62
CA LEU A 75 -8.45 -8.34 -2.97
C LEU A 75 -8.12 -9.48 -3.94
N LYS A 76 -9.04 -9.76 -4.87
CA LYS A 76 -8.81 -10.70 -5.98
C LYS A 76 -8.24 -9.98 -7.19
#